data_AF-A0A1U7Y633-F1
#
_entry.id   AF-A0A1U7Y633-F1
#
_cell.length_a   1.000
_cell.length_b   1.000
_cell.length_c   1.000
_cell.angle_alpha   90.00
_cell.angle_beta   90.00
_cell.angle_gamma   90.00
#
_symmetry.space_group_name_H-M   'P 1'
#
loop_
_entity.id
_entity.type
_entity.pdbx_description
1 polymer ?
#
loop_
_entity_poly.entity_id
_entity_poly.type
_entity_poly.pdbx_seq_one_letter_code
_entity_poly.pdbx_strand_id
1 'polypeptide(L)'
;MSNKEALRLVAFMPAANGTRLVTTSCLFTRLTINLSPFAFELPSLYLPYVNILKDLGLQDNLSISSAKTLLLNLQKACGYQRLNPNEFRAVMEIVHFICDQANTSDMSAWCSEAVVPDNDCRFVHARSCVYIDSYGSSYIKYIDISKLRFVHQDLPGKLCIAFGIKKLSDVVIEEIYCEEPLQTLECIGSVPVEAIRHKLLSRSFQAAMWTVVSSTASNIPSIDQATFEVMRSSLKLVAEKLKFVQCLYTRFVLLPKSLDITQVRQESLFPEWKDTSRNRALYFVERCKTSVLIAEPPDYVSIADVIAIAVSRVLDFPIPLPMGSLFLCPEGSETALVDILKLCSQMQANGSKSEKDGLLGRELLPQDALQVQFHPLRPFYAGEIVAWRQQNGEKLRYGRVIENVRPSAGQALYRFKVETSPGLVELLLSAHVFSFKSVTVSGEDSSADFLEDSVTMDSTRSEGVAGRVKSRPSEGNQQQQLQALQHGRVSAAELVQAVQEMLSAAGISMDVEKQSLLETTITLQEQLKESQAALLLEQEKFDMATKEADTAKASWLCRICLNTEVDVTIVPCGHVLCRRCSSAVSRCPFCRLQVSKVMRMFRP
;
A
#
# COMPACT_ATOMS: atom_id res chain seq x y z
N MET A 1 8.75 -37.41 1.97
CA MET A 1 9.07 -36.01 1.62
C MET A 1 10.47 -35.71 2.11
N SER A 2 11.31 -35.10 1.28
CA SER A 2 12.65 -34.68 1.72
C SER A 2 12.50 -33.60 2.81
N ASN A 3 13.37 -33.56 3.83
CA ASN A 3 13.34 -32.52 4.88
C ASN A 3 13.30 -31.09 4.29
N LYS A 4 13.87 -30.90 3.08
CA LYS A 4 13.80 -29.63 2.34
C LYS A 4 12.38 -29.27 1.90
N GLU A 5 11.56 -30.23 1.47
CA GLU A 5 10.17 -29.98 1.02
C GLU A 5 9.26 -29.60 2.18
N ALA A 6 9.46 -30.22 3.35
CA ALA A 6 8.74 -29.87 4.57
C ALA A 6 9.08 -28.43 5.01
N LEU A 7 10.37 -28.05 4.98
CA LEU A 7 10.81 -26.70 5.36
C LEU A 7 10.30 -25.62 4.42
N ARG A 8 10.02 -25.92 3.14
CA ARG A 8 9.46 -24.94 2.20
C ARG A 8 8.06 -24.46 2.58
N LEU A 9 7.29 -25.29 3.28
CA LEU A 9 5.90 -24.99 3.66
C LEU A 9 5.81 -24.26 5.00
N VAL A 10 6.88 -24.26 5.80
CA VAL A 10 6.89 -23.67 7.14
C VAL A 10 7.31 -22.20 7.06
N ALA A 11 6.55 -21.33 7.73
CA ALA A 11 6.94 -19.95 7.95
C ALA A 11 7.95 -19.88 9.11
N PHE A 12 9.24 -19.82 8.80
CA PHE A 12 10.31 -19.76 9.82
C PHE A 12 11.30 -18.61 9.60
N MET A 13 11.24 -17.92 8.45
CA MET A 13 12.18 -16.85 8.15
C MET A 13 11.67 -15.53 8.72
N PRO A 14 12.44 -14.85 9.59
CA PRO A 14 12.08 -13.53 10.07
C PRO A 14 12.18 -12.50 8.94
N ALA A 15 11.04 -12.00 8.47
CA ALA A 15 10.93 -10.89 7.54
C ALA A 15 10.52 -9.60 8.26
N ALA A 16 10.56 -8.49 7.52
CA ALA A 16 10.10 -7.18 7.99
C ALA A 16 10.75 -6.77 9.34
N ASN A 17 12.08 -6.90 9.42
CA ASN A 17 12.88 -6.65 10.63
C ASN A 17 12.56 -7.56 11.84
N GLY A 18 12.10 -8.79 11.62
CA GLY A 18 12.03 -9.85 12.63
C GLY A 18 10.73 -9.93 13.41
N THR A 19 9.62 -9.70 12.71
CA THR A 19 8.30 -9.44 13.30
C THR A 19 7.25 -10.39 12.78
N ARG A 20 7.49 -10.93 11.58
CA ARG A 20 6.69 -11.94 10.91
C ARG A 20 7.63 -13.04 10.49
N LEU A 21 7.19 -14.26 10.72
CA LEU A 21 7.78 -15.41 10.10
C LEU A 21 7.08 -15.60 8.76
N VAL A 22 7.88 -15.73 7.70
CA VAL A 22 7.39 -15.95 6.35
C VAL A 22 8.04 -17.22 5.79
N THR A 23 7.38 -17.80 4.79
CA THR A 23 7.96 -18.88 4.00
C THR A 23 9.05 -18.32 3.09
N THR A 24 10.00 -19.16 2.72
CA THR A 24 11.09 -18.80 1.81
C THR A 24 10.60 -18.40 0.41
N SER A 25 9.41 -18.85 0.00
CA SER A 25 8.78 -18.50 -1.29
C SER A 25 8.30 -17.05 -1.38
N CYS A 26 8.07 -16.39 -0.25
CA CYS A 26 7.62 -15.00 -0.16
C CYS A 26 8.79 -14.01 -0.01
N LEU A 27 10.03 -14.52 -0.02
CA LEU A 27 11.24 -13.72 0.09
C LEU A 27 11.90 -13.50 -1.27
N PHE A 28 12.41 -12.28 -1.46
CA PHE A 28 13.09 -11.85 -2.67
C PHE A 28 14.48 -11.28 -2.32
N THR A 29 15.51 -11.57 -3.12
CA THR A 29 16.84 -10.96 -2.86
C THR A 29 16.85 -9.47 -3.16
N ARG A 30 16.07 -9.03 -4.15
CA ARG A 30 15.79 -7.63 -4.43
C ARG A 30 14.33 -7.44 -4.78
N LEU A 31 13.67 -6.52 -4.07
CA LEU A 31 12.27 -6.17 -4.33
C LEU A 31 12.17 -4.68 -4.63
N THR A 32 11.85 -4.33 -5.87
CA THR A 32 11.75 -2.93 -6.32
C THR A 32 10.46 -2.25 -5.84
N ILE A 33 9.46 -3.02 -5.45
CA ILE A 33 8.11 -2.54 -5.10
C ILE A 33 7.76 -3.04 -3.70
N ASN A 34 7.12 -2.20 -2.88
CA ASN A 34 6.71 -2.60 -1.54
C ASN A 34 5.44 -3.47 -1.58
N LEU A 35 5.61 -4.78 -1.44
CA LEU A 35 4.53 -5.78 -1.45
C LEU A 35 4.10 -6.24 -0.04
N SER A 36 4.47 -5.50 1.00
CA SER A 36 3.99 -5.77 2.36
C SER A 36 2.45 -5.64 2.39
N PRO A 37 1.71 -6.64 2.92
CA PRO A 37 2.15 -7.66 3.87
C PRO A 37 2.56 -9.04 3.31
N PHE A 38 2.59 -9.24 1.99
CA PHE A 38 2.64 -10.58 1.37
C PHE A 38 4.03 -11.04 0.94
N ALA A 39 4.88 -10.11 0.52
CA ALA A 39 6.22 -10.41 0.03
C ALA A 39 7.22 -9.38 0.56
N PHE A 40 8.43 -9.85 0.87
CA PHE A 40 9.46 -9.07 1.54
C PHE A 40 10.84 -9.25 0.90
N GLU A 41 11.66 -8.22 1.00
CA GLU A 41 13.07 -8.29 0.65
C GLU A 41 13.86 -9.03 1.75
N LEU A 42 14.86 -9.81 1.36
CA LEU A 42 15.70 -10.57 2.25
C LEU A 42 16.57 -9.63 3.11
N PRO A 43 16.52 -9.72 4.45
CA PRO A 43 17.36 -8.90 5.30
C PRO A 43 18.86 -9.15 5.04
N SER A 44 19.67 -8.10 5.12
CA SER A 44 21.12 -8.14 4.83
C SER A 44 21.89 -9.20 5.63
N LEU A 45 21.42 -9.48 6.86
CA LEU A 45 21.96 -10.52 7.74
C LEU A 45 21.92 -11.93 7.14
N TYR A 46 20.96 -12.20 6.26
CA TYR A 46 20.75 -13.51 5.64
C TYR A 46 21.37 -13.65 4.25
N LEU A 47 22.00 -12.59 3.72
CA LEU A 47 22.70 -12.62 2.43
C LEU A 47 23.76 -13.74 2.30
N PRO A 48 24.53 -14.10 3.34
CA PRO A 48 25.48 -15.21 3.25
C PRO A 48 24.84 -16.58 2.99
N TYR A 49 23.54 -16.74 3.30
CA TYR A 49 22.81 -18.01 3.21
C TYR A 49 21.93 -18.12 1.96
N VAL A 50 22.04 -17.18 1.02
CA VAL A 50 21.20 -17.11 -0.20
C VAL A 50 21.19 -18.42 -0.98
N ASN A 51 22.31 -19.13 -1.11
CA ASN A 51 22.37 -20.38 -1.87
C ASN A 51 21.45 -21.47 -1.28
N ILE A 52 21.41 -21.58 0.05
CA ILE A 52 20.53 -22.53 0.75
C ILE A 52 19.08 -22.07 0.67
N LEU A 53 18.84 -20.76 0.76
CA LEU A 53 17.50 -20.19 0.68
C LEU A 53 16.92 -20.32 -0.74
N LYS A 54 17.74 -20.24 -1.80
CA LYS A 54 17.34 -20.52 -3.19
C LYS A 54 16.88 -21.96 -3.37
N ASP A 55 17.59 -22.92 -2.77
CA ASP A 55 17.15 -24.31 -2.70
C ASP A 55 15.79 -24.47 -1.99
N LEU A 56 15.43 -23.55 -1.10
CA LEU A 56 14.15 -23.52 -0.39
C LEU A 56 13.10 -22.62 -1.07
N GLY A 57 13.37 -22.05 -2.24
CA GLY A 57 12.39 -21.27 -3.00
C GLY A 57 12.50 -19.74 -2.88
N LEU A 58 13.59 -19.21 -2.31
CA LEU A 58 13.93 -17.79 -2.40
C LEU A 58 14.07 -17.38 -3.88
N GLN A 59 13.47 -16.25 -4.23
CA GLN A 59 13.52 -15.72 -5.59
C GLN A 59 14.49 -14.54 -5.69
N ASP A 60 15.08 -14.32 -6.87
CA ASP A 60 16.00 -13.21 -7.06
C ASP A 60 15.26 -11.88 -7.23
N ASN A 61 14.41 -11.80 -8.27
CA ASN A 61 13.55 -10.66 -8.54
C ASN A 61 12.10 -11.13 -8.71
N LEU A 62 11.14 -10.22 -8.55
CA LEU A 62 9.75 -10.48 -8.87
C LEU A 62 9.62 -10.77 -10.38
N SER A 63 9.15 -11.98 -10.72
CA SER A 63 8.84 -12.39 -12.09
C SER A 63 7.33 -12.43 -12.31
N ILE A 64 6.89 -12.39 -13.57
CA ILE A 64 5.46 -12.47 -13.92
C ILE A 64 4.84 -13.79 -13.41
N SER A 65 5.55 -14.92 -13.51
CA SER A 65 5.07 -16.22 -13.01
C SER A 65 4.98 -16.28 -11.48
N SER A 66 5.90 -15.63 -10.79
CA SER A 66 5.85 -15.49 -9.34
C SER A 66 4.68 -14.62 -8.89
N ALA A 67 4.50 -13.45 -9.53
CA ALA A 67 3.38 -12.56 -9.31
C ALA A 67 2.03 -13.26 -9.52
N LYS A 68 1.88 -14.05 -10.60
CA LYS A 68 0.72 -14.93 -10.84
C LYS A 68 0.45 -15.85 -9.65
N THR A 69 1.48 -16.56 -9.21
CA THR A 69 1.38 -17.56 -8.15
C THR A 69 1.03 -16.90 -6.81
N LEU A 70 1.60 -15.74 -6.52
CA LEU A 70 1.26 -14.94 -5.34
C LEU A 70 -0.21 -14.56 -5.35
N LEU A 71 -0.74 -13.98 -6.44
CA LEU A 71 -2.17 -13.63 -6.52
C LEU A 71 -3.07 -14.85 -6.33
N LEU A 72 -2.76 -15.99 -6.97
CA LEU A 72 -3.55 -17.22 -6.80
C LEU A 72 -3.52 -17.76 -5.36
N ASN A 73 -2.36 -17.73 -4.70
CA ASN A 73 -2.23 -18.13 -3.30
C ASN A 73 -2.98 -17.18 -2.37
N LEU A 74 -2.96 -15.87 -2.67
CA LEU A 74 -3.73 -14.86 -1.93
C LEU A 74 -5.23 -15.08 -2.07
N GLN A 75 -5.71 -15.39 -3.28
CA GLN A 75 -7.13 -15.72 -3.47
C GLN A 75 -7.56 -16.93 -2.64
N LYS A 76 -6.71 -17.97 -2.57
CA LYS A 76 -6.97 -19.16 -1.75
C LYS A 76 -6.96 -18.86 -0.26
N ALA A 77 -6.05 -18.01 0.20
CA ALA A 77 -5.89 -17.67 1.61
C ALA A 77 -6.97 -16.69 2.11
N CYS A 78 -7.25 -15.62 1.36
CA CYS A 78 -8.24 -14.62 1.73
C CYS A 78 -9.67 -15.14 1.65
N GLY A 79 -9.93 -16.15 0.81
CA GLY A 79 -11.29 -16.47 0.42
C GLY A 79 -11.99 -15.23 -0.16
N TYR A 80 -13.30 -15.27 -0.33
CA TYR A 80 -14.07 -14.10 -0.80
C TYR A 80 -14.19 -12.96 0.24
N GLN A 81 -13.25 -12.86 1.19
CA GLN A 81 -13.20 -11.81 2.21
C GLN A 81 -12.71 -10.47 1.62
N ARG A 82 -13.03 -9.38 2.32
CA ARG A 82 -12.60 -8.01 1.98
C ARG A 82 -11.15 -7.80 2.39
N LEU A 83 -10.32 -7.39 1.44
CA LEU A 83 -8.92 -7.05 1.65
C LEU A 83 -8.81 -5.79 2.53
N ASN A 84 -7.87 -5.79 3.46
CA ASN A 84 -7.54 -4.59 4.20
C ASN A 84 -6.81 -3.57 3.29
N PRO A 85 -6.67 -2.29 3.69
CA PRO A 85 -6.02 -1.27 2.86
C PRO A 85 -4.58 -1.60 2.43
N ASN A 86 -3.81 -2.27 3.30
CA ASN A 86 -2.42 -2.67 3.01
C ASN A 86 -2.35 -3.82 1.99
N GLU A 87 -3.25 -4.78 2.12
CA GLU A 87 -3.41 -5.92 1.22
C GLU A 87 -3.90 -5.46 -0.14
N PHE A 88 -4.89 -4.58 -0.18
CA PHE A 88 -5.40 -3.98 -1.41
C PHE A 88 -4.29 -3.24 -2.15
N ARG A 89 -3.53 -2.38 -1.45
CA ARG A 89 -2.35 -1.70 -2.01
C ARG A 89 -1.35 -2.69 -2.61
N ALA A 90 -0.97 -3.72 -1.86
CA ALA A 90 -0.02 -4.73 -2.33
C ALA A 90 -0.54 -5.50 -3.56
N VAL A 91 -1.82 -5.87 -3.58
CA VAL A 91 -2.45 -6.52 -4.74
C VAL A 91 -2.42 -5.62 -5.96
N MET A 92 -2.78 -4.34 -5.81
CA MET A 92 -2.78 -3.38 -6.91
C MET A 92 -1.36 -3.18 -7.47
N GLU A 93 -0.34 -3.08 -6.62
CA GLU A 93 1.06 -3.00 -7.05
C GLU A 93 1.51 -4.24 -7.84
N ILE A 94 1.11 -5.45 -7.40
CA ILE A 94 1.39 -6.69 -8.15
C ILE A 94 0.72 -6.66 -9.52
N VAL A 95 -0.55 -6.25 -9.57
CA VAL A 95 -1.33 -6.15 -10.81
C VAL A 95 -0.73 -5.11 -11.78
N HIS A 96 -0.29 -3.97 -11.28
CA HIS A 96 0.42 -2.97 -12.10
C HIS A 96 1.75 -3.51 -12.63
N PHE A 97 2.56 -4.15 -11.78
CA PHE A 97 3.83 -4.75 -12.17
C PHE A 97 3.67 -5.75 -13.32
N ILE A 98 2.66 -6.61 -13.22
CA ILE A 98 2.32 -7.59 -14.25
C ILE A 98 2.08 -6.90 -15.59
N CYS A 99 1.31 -5.83 -15.58
CA CYS A 99 0.88 -5.17 -16.80
C CYS A 99 1.97 -4.33 -17.45
N ASP A 100 2.85 -3.71 -16.67
CA ASP A 100 3.99 -2.95 -17.21
C ASP A 100 5.02 -3.86 -17.90
N GLN A 101 5.15 -5.12 -17.46
CA GLN A 101 6.10 -6.09 -18.03
C GLN A 101 5.48 -7.06 -19.04
N ALA A 102 4.16 -7.07 -19.19
CA ALA A 102 3.43 -7.99 -20.05
C ALA A 102 3.52 -7.60 -21.53
N ASN A 103 4.17 -8.44 -22.35
CA ASN A 103 3.92 -8.45 -23.79
C ASN A 103 2.55 -9.06 -24.10
N THR A 104 1.88 -8.55 -25.14
CA THR A 104 0.47 -8.87 -25.49
C THR A 104 0.20 -10.36 -25.74
N SER A 105 1.22 -11.18 -26.05
CA SER A 105 1.08 -12.62 -26.30
C SER A 105 0.90 -13.46 -25.01
N ASP A 106 1.61 -13.13 -23.93
CA ASP A 106 1.64 -13.91 -22.68
C ASP A 106 0.41 -13.66 -21.78
N MET A 107 -0.40 -12.66 -22.12
CA MET A 107 -1.63 -12.29 -21.40
C MET A 107 -2.81 -13.19 -21.75
N SER A 108 -2.88 -13.70 -22.99
CA SER A 108 -4.00 -14.51 -23.47
C SER A 108 -4.25 -15.78 -22.65
N ALA A 109 -3.19 -16.44 -22.19
CA ALA A 109 -3.27 -17.61 -21.31
C ALA A 109 -3.74 -17.27 -19.88
N TRP A 110 -3.51 -16.04 -19.43
CA TRP A 110 -3.84 -15.60 -18.07
C TRP A 110 -5.28 -15.09 -17.93
N CYS A 111 -5.92 -14.61 -18.99
CA CYS A 111 -7.29 -14.07 -18.91
C CYS A 111 -8.30 -15.03 -18.23
N SER A 112 -8.08 -16.35 -18.30
CA SER A 112 -8.99 -17.35 -17.71
C SER A 112 -8.86 -17.49 -16.18
N GLU A 113 -7.68 -17.25 -15.62
CA GLU A 113 -7.38 -17.41 -14.18
C GLU A 113 -7.08 -16.07 -13.48
N ALA A 114 -7.17 -14.95 -14.19
CA ALA A 114 -6.92 -13.63 -13.63
C ALA A 114 -7.89 -13.32 -12.48
N VAL A 115 -7.35 -12.72 -11.42
CA VAL A 115 -8.06 -12.34 -10.20
C VAL A 115 -7.83 -10.86 -9.96
N VAL A 116 -8.90 -10.13 -9.68
CA VAL A 116 -8.92 -8.69 -9.51
C VAL A 116 -9.77 -8.31 -8.29
N PRO A 117 -9.48 -7.18 -7.63
CA PRO A 117 -10.35 -6.66 -6.59
C PRO A 117 -11.65 -6.10 -7.20
N ASP A 118 -12.78 -6.42 -6.58
CA ASP A 118 -14.05 -5.77 -6.86
C ASP A 118 -14.20 -4.42 -6.12
N ASN A 119 -15.32 -3.73 -6.36
CA ASN A 119 -15.63 -2.44 -5.72
C ASN A 119 -15.75 -2.52 -4.18
N ASP A 120 -15.97 -3.70 -3.62
CA ASP A 120 -16.01 -3.93 -2.17
C ASP A 120 -14.63 -4.38 -1.62
N CYS A 121 -13.57 -4.22 -2.41
CA CYS A 121 -12.20 -4.66 -2.13
C CYS A 121 -12.08 -6.16 -1.87
N ARG A 122 -12.95 -7.01 -2.44
CA ARG A 122 -12.86 -8.46 -2.36
C ARG A 122 -12.14 -9.03 -3.57
N PHE A 123 -11.33 -10.05 -3.35
CA PHE A 123 -10.52 -10.63 -4.41
C PHE A 123 -11.29 -11.71 -5.19
N VAL A 124 -11.61 -11.43 -6.46
CA VAL A 124 -12.51 -12.26 -7.27
C VAL A 124 -11.99 -12.50 -8.69
N HIS A 125 -12.49 -13.53 -9.36
CA HIS A 125 -12.08 -13.81 -10.73
C HIS A 125 -12.50 -12.69 -11.69
N ALA A 126 -11.59 -12.27 -12.56
CA ALA A 126 -11.79 -11.21 -13.55
C ALA A 126 -13.05 -11.42 -14.42
N ARG A 127 -13.34 -12.66 -14.80
CA ARG A 127 -14.54 -13.04 -15.57
C ARG A 127 -15.88 -12.76 -14.88
N SER A 128 -15.88 -12.64 -13.55
CA SER A 128 -17.09 -12.37 -12.76
C SER A 128 -17.38 -10.90 -12.58
N CYS A 129 -16.43 -10.03 -12.97
CA CYS A 129 -16.57 -8.59 -12.85
C CYS A 129 -16.87 -7.94 -14.20
N VAL A 130 -17.40 -6.72 -14.13
CA VAL A 130 -17.65 -5.85 -15.26
C VAL A 130 -16.87 -4.56 -15.09
N TYR A 131 -16.21 -4.13 -16.14
CA TYR A 131 -15.49 -2.86 -16.19
C TYR A 131 -16.42 -1.74 -16.67
N ILE A 132 -16.45 -0.63 -15.95
CA ILE A 132 -17.18 0.58 -16.35
C ILE A 132 -16.37 1.26 -17.44
N ASP A 133 -16.81 1.12 -18.68
CA ASP A 133 -16.23 1.85 -19.80
C ASP A 133 -16.82 3.27 -19.90
N SER A 134 -16.17 4.11 -20.70
CA SER A 134 -16.56 5.51 -20.88
C SER A 134 -18.01 5.63 -21.36
N TYR A 135 -18.47 4.72 -22.22
CA TYR A 135 -19.84 4.65 -22.71
C TYR A 135 -20.80 4.10 -21.64
N GLY A 136 -20.44 2.99 -20.99
CA GLY A 136 -21.23 2.37 -19.92
C GLY A 136 -21.45 3.25 -18.69
N SER A 137 -20.58 4.22 -18.44
CA SER A 137 -20.74 5.21 -17.36
C SER A 137 -22.10 5.93 -17.41
N SER A 138 -22.66 6.12 -18.60
CA SER A 138 -23.95 6.78 -18.80
C SER A 138 -25.15 5.94 -18.35
N TYR A 139 -25.00 4.62 -18.27
CA TYR A 139 -26.07 3.70 -17.92
C TYR A 139 -26.19 3.44 -16.42
N ILE A 140 -25.13 3.70 -15.64
CA ILE A 140 -25.08 3.41 -14.20
C ILE A 140 -26.26 4.02 -13.43
N LYS A 141 -26.76 5.19 -13.87
CA LYS A 141 -27.88 5.88 -13.23
C LYS A 141 -29.24 5.20 -13.43
N TYR A 142 -29.36 4.34 -14.44
CA TYR A 142 -30.61 3.73 -14.89
C TYR A 142 -30.64 2.21 -14.72
N ILE A 143 -29.57 1.62 -14.16
CA ILE A 143 -29.40 0.19 -13.98
C ILE A 143 -29.39 -0.16 -12.49
N ASP A 144 -30.00 -1.28 -12.14
CA ASP A 144 -29.85 -1.92 -10.84
C ASP A 144 -28.44 -2.51 -10.68
N ILE A 145 -27.59 -1.74 -10.00
CA ILE A 145 -26.19 -2.06 -9.71
C ILE A 145 -26.06 -3.35 -8.87
N SER A 146 -27.07 -3.73 -8.08
CA SER A 146 -26.98 -4.90 -7.20
C SER A 146 -26.82 -6.23 -7.95
N LYS A 147 -27.24 -6.27 -9.22
CA LYS A 147 -27.16 -7.45 -10.09
C LYS A 147 -25.81 -7.60 -10.79
N LEU A 148 -24.94 -6.60 -10.69
CA LEU A 148 -23.63 -6.54 -11.35
C LEU A 148 -22.52 -6.42 -10.31
N ARG A 149 -21.40 -7.11 -10.57
CA ARG A 149 -20.17 -6.91 -9.79
C ARG A 149 -19.22 -6.06 -10.60
N PHE A 150 -18.87 -4.89 -10.06
CA PHE A 150 -17.92 -3.99 -10.70
C PHE A 150 -16.49 -4.23 -10.20
N VAL A 151 -15.53 -4.05 -11.10
CA VAL A 151 -14.11 -3.97 -10.74
C VAL A 151 -13.85 -2.70 -9.92
N HIS A 152 -12.86 -2.73 -9.04
CA HIS A 152 -12.44 -1.54 -8.30
C HIS A 152 -12.04 -0.37 -9.21
N GLN A 153 -12.40 0.85 -8.83
CA GLN A 153 -12.22 2.08 -9.64
C GLN A 153 -10.76 2.40 -9.94
N ASP A 154 -9.86 2.07 -9.01
CA ASP A 154 -8.41 2.29 -9.17
C ASP A 154 -7.76 1.40 -10.24
N LEU A 155 -8.46 0.39 -10.78
CA LEU A 155 -7.89 -0.46 -11.83
C LEU A 155 -7.95 0.27 -13.20
N PRO A 156 -6.81 0.52 -13.86
CA PRO A 156 -6.82 1.21 -15.15
C PRO A 156 -7.56 0.41 -16.23
N GLY A 157 -8.26 1.13 -17.11
CA GLY A 157 -9.01 0.51 -18.23
C GLY A 157 -8.16 -0.35 -19.16
N LYS A 158 -6.89 0.01 -19.37
CA LYS A 158 -5.93 -0.82 -20.13
C LYS A 158 -5.75 -2.21 -19.50
N LEU A 159 -5.72 -2.28 -18.17
CA LEU A 159 -5.57 -3.55 -17.44
C LEU A 159 -6.86 -4.37 -17.51
N CYS A 160 -8.01 -3.71 -17.42
CA CYS A 160 -9.30 -4.36 -17.54
C CYS A 160 -9.45 -5.09 -18.88
N ILE A 161 -9.03 -4.44 -19.98
CA ILE A 161 -9.00 -5.05 -21.32
C ILE A 161 -7.98 -6.19 -21.37
N ALA A 162 -6.77 -5.99 -20.82
CA ALA A 162 -5.72 -7.01 -20.81
C ALA A 162 -6.12 -8.29 -20.05
N PHE A 163 -6.89 -8.17 -18.96
CA PHE A 163 -7.42 -9.31 -18.20
C PHE A 163 -8.68 -9.94 -18.82
N GLY A 164 -9.16 -9.45 -19.96
CA GLY A 164 -10.36 -9.97 -20.62
C GLY A 164 -11.66 -9.69 -19.86
N ILE A 165 -11.67 -8.64 -19.03
CA ILE A 165 -12.87 -8.21 -18.31
C ILE A 165 -13.83 -7.60 -19.32
N LYS A 166 -15.11 -8.03 -19.27
CA LYS A 166 -16.13 -7.51 -20.18
C LYS A 166 -16.45 -6.06 -19.83
N LYS A 167 -16.64 -5.24 -20.86
CA LYS A 167 -17.11 -3.85 -20.71
C LYS A 167 -18.58 -3.85 -20.32
N LEU A 168 -18.99 -2.83 -19.56
CA LEU A 168 -20.40 -2.64 -19.21
C LEU A 168 -21.27 -2.48 -20.47
N SER A 169 -20.79 -1.71 -21.46
CA SER A 169 -21.44 -1.57 -22.77
C SER A 169 -21.58 -2.86 -23.58
N ASP A 170 -20.75 -3.88 -23.32
CA ASP A 170 -20.88 -5.18 -23.98
C ASP A 170 -21.88 -6.10 -23.29
N VAL A 171 -22.05 -5.92 -21.98
CA VAL A 171 -22.84 -6.78 -21.10
C VAL A 171 -24.27 -6.28 -20.96
N VAL A 172 -24.47 -4.96 -20.99
CA VAL A 172 -25.79 -4.33 -20.87
C VAL A 172 -26.14 -3.67 -22.19
N ILE A 173 -27.33 -4.01 -22.70
CA ILE A 173 -27.89 -3.42 -23.92
C ILE A 173 -29.14 -2.66 -23.58
N GLU A 174 -29.27 -1.48 -24.16
CA GLU A 174 -30.53 -0.71 -24.16
C GLU A 174 -31.42 -1.21 -25.30
N GLU A 175 -32.65 -1.61 -24.96
CA GLU A 175 -33.67 -2.04 -25.91
C GLU A 175 -34.92 -1.17 -25.77
N ILE A 176 -35.69 -1.03 -26.86
CA ILE A 176 -36.99 -0.36 -26.85
C ILE A 176 -38.06 -1.36 -26.36
N TYR A 177 -39.04 -0.89 -25.60
CA TYR A 177 -40.24 -1.69 -25.34
C TYR A 177 -41.03 -1.92 -26.64
N CYS A 178 -41.09 -3.16 -27.13
CA CYS A 178 -41.76 -3.50 -28.40
C CYS A 178 -43.30 -3.57 -28.32
N GLU A 179 -43.91 -3.26 -27.17
CA GLU A 179 -45.35 -3.48 -26.96
C GLU A 179 -46.23 -2.39 -27.59
N GLU A 180 -45.68 -1.20 -27.90
CA GLU A 180 -46.43 -0.09 -28.51
C GLU A 180 -45.80 0.37 -29.83
N PRO A 181 -46.60 0.64 -30.88
CA PRO A 181 -46.09 1.19 -32.13
C PRO A 181 -45.59 2.62 -31.92
N LEU A 182 -44.32 2.86 -32.27
CA LEU A 182 -43.70 4.19 -32.22
C LEU A 182 -44.43 5.15 -33.17
N GLN A 183 -45.08 6.18 -32.63
CA GLN A 183 -45.68 7.26 -33.42
C GLN A 183 -44.59 8.21 -33.92
N THR A 184 -44.29 8.16 -35.21
CA THR A 184 -43.28 9.02 -35.83
C THR A 184 -43.80 10.41 -36.12
N LEU A 185 -43.02 11.44 -35.81
CA LEU A 185 -43.32 12.85 -36.05
C LEU A 185 -42.47 13.40 -37.21
N GLU A 186 -43.02 14.34 -37.98
CA GLU A 186 -42.27 15.05 -39.04
C GLU A 186 -41.50 16.26 -38.48
N CYS A 187 -41.99 16.84 -37.39
CA CYS A 187 -41.36 17.93 -36.65
C CYS A 187 -41.55 17.73 -35.14
N ILE A 188 -40.59 18.23 -34.36
CA ILE A 188 -40.73 18.44 -32.92
C ILE A 188 -40.60 19.93 -32.69
N GLY A 189 -41.61 20.56 -32.09
CA GLY A 189 -41.70 22.02 -31.98
C GLY A 189 -41.60 22.71 -33.35
N SER A 190 -40.64 23.63 -33.50
CA SER A 190 -40.38 24.36 -34.75
C SER A 190 -39.33 23.72 -35.66
N VAL A 191 -38.78 22.55 -35.30
CA VAL A 191 -37.66 21.94 -36.03
C VAL A 191 -38.13 20.71 -36.80
N PRO A 192 -38.14 20.74 -38.15
CA PRO A 192 -38.46 19.56 -38.95
C PRO A 192 -37.25 18.61 -39.04
N VAL A 193 -37.52 17.31 -39.12
CA VAL A 193 -36.48 16.28 -39.27
C VAL A 193 -35.61 16.57 -40.50
N GLU A 194 -36.23 17.02 -41.60
CA GLU A 194 -35.56 17.23 -42.87
C GLU A 194 -34.54 18.38 -42.82
N ALA A 195 -34.78 19.43 -42.02
CA ALA A 195 -33.81 20.50 -41.83
C ALA A 195 -32.53 19.98 -41.15
N ILE A 196 -32.66 19.08 -40.17
CA ILE A 196 -31.51 18.47 -39.49
C ILE A 196 -30.76 17.54 -40.43
N ARG A 197 -31.48 16.76 -41.26
CA ARG A 197 -30.86 15.90 -42.27
C ARG A 197 -30.03 16.72 -43.26
N HIS A 198 -30.58 17.83 -43.76
CA HIS A 198 -29.86 18.74 -44.66
C HIS A 198 -28.60 19.31 -43.99
N LYS A 199 -28.71 19.73 -42.73
CA LYS A 199 -27.57 20.21 -41.93
C LYS A 199 -26.48 19.17 -41.73
N LEU A 200 -26.82 17.93 -41.36
CA LEU A 200 -25.85 16.83 -41.20
C LEU A 200 -25.09 16.50 -42.49
N LEU A 201 -25.74 16.70 -43.65
CA LEU A 201 -25.16 16.49 -44.98
C LEU A 201 -24.33 17.67 -45.49
N SER A 202 -24.49 18.86 -44.90
CA SER A 202 -23.76 20.07 -45.30
C SER A 202 -22.25 19.94 -45.09
N ARG A 203 -21.48 20.45 -46.07
CA ARG A 203 -20.01 20.45 -46.01
C ARG A 203 -19.48 21.40 -44.93
N SER A 204 -20.11 22.56 -44.73
CA SER A 204 -19.70 23.53 -43.70
C SER A 204 -19.89 22.95 -42.30
N PHE A 205 -21.02 22.28 -42.08
CA PHE A 205 -21.34 21.58 -40.83
C PHE A 205 -20.35 20.44 -40.56
N GLN A 206 -20.09 19.57 -41.54
CA GLN A 206 -19.13 18.48 -41.38
C GLN A 206 -17.70 18.99 -41.07
N ALA A 207 -17.29 20.11 -41.66
CA ALA A 207 -15.99 20.73 -41.37
C ALA A 207 -15.95 21.27 -39.93
N ALA A 208 -16.99 22.01 -39.50
CA ALA A 208 -17.10 22.50 -38.13
C ALA A 208 -17.12 21.34 -37.10
N MET A 209 -17.81 20.25 -37.43
CA MET A 209 -17.85 19.05 -36.59
C MET A 209 -16.52 18.35 -36.49
N TRP A 210 -15.77 18.27 -37.59
CA TRP A 210 -14.42 17.72 -37.53
C TRP A 210 -13.51 18.51 -36.59
N THR A 211 -13.62 19.84 -36.58
CA THR A 211 -12.84 20.68 -35.65
C THR A 211 -13.16 20.34 -34.18
N VAL A 212 -14.44 20.14 -33.85
CA VAL A 212 -14.87 19.75 -32.48
C VAL A 212 -14.45 18.32 -32.14
N VAL A 213 -14.60 17.38 -33.08
CA VAL A 213 -14.26 15.96 -32.90
C VAL A 213 -12.76 15.78 -32.72
N SER A 214 -11.94 16.39 -33.58
CA SER A 214 -10.47 16.27 -33.53
C SER A 214 -9.86 16.93 -32.30
N SER A 215 -10.42 18.06 -31.84
CA SER A 215 -9.98 18.72 -30.61
C SER A 215 -10.37 17.96 -29.34
N THR A 216 -11.49 17.22 -29.38
CA THR A 216 -11.95 16.42 -28.23
C THR A 216 -11.31 15.02 -28.22
N ALA A 217 -11.05 14.44 -29.39
CA ALA A 217 -10.42 13.13 -29.52
C ALA A 217 -9.00 13.11 -28.95
N SER A 218 -8.23 14.20 -29.07
CA SER A 218 -6.91 14.31 -28.45
C SER A 218 -6.92 14.21 -26.92
N ASN A 219 -8.06 14.47 -26.28
CA ASN A 219 -8.24 14.37 -24.84
C ASN A 219 -8.73 12.98 -24.39
N ILE A 220 -9.20 12.13 -25.31
CA ILE A 220 -9.78 10.82 -25.00
C ILE A 220 -8.94 9.72 -25.69
N PRO A 221 -8.07 9.01 -24.94
CA PRO A 221 -7.13 8.03 -25.50
C PRO A 221 -7.79 6.78 -26.13
N SER A 222 -9.12 6.69 -26.12
CA SER A 222 -9.89 5.58 -26.71
C SER A 222 -10.31 5.83 -28.17
N ILE A 223 -10.17 7.06 -28.67
CA ILE A 223 -10.70 7.51 -29.98
C ILE A 223 -9.56 7.77 -31.00
N ASP A 224 -8.40 7.12 -30.82
CA ASP A 224 -7.19 7.33 -31.64
C ASP A 224 -7.32 6.96 -33.14
N GLN A 225 -8.47 6.45 -33.59
CA GLN A 225 -8.71 6.04 -34.98
C GLN A 225 -9.81 6.84 -35.72
N ALA A 226 -10.40 7.87 -35.09
CA ALA A 226 -11.42 8.66 -35.78
C ALA A 226 -10.81 9.42 -36.97
N THR A 227 -11.18 9.03 -38.20
CA THR A 227 -10.82 9.78 -39.42
C THR A 227 -11.99 10.65 -39.87
N PHE A 228 -11.68 11.70 -40.62
CA PHE A 228 -12.69 12.60 -41.18
C PHE A 228 -13.71 11.85 -42.07
N GLU A 229 -13.29 10.78 -42.74
CA GLU A 229 -14.15 9.94 -43.58
C GLU A 229 -15.10 9.05 -42.78
N VAL A 230 -14.63 8.48 -41.66
CA VAL A 230 -15.47 7.69 -40.74
C VAL A 230 -16.53 8.57 -40.07
N MET A 231 -16.17 9.79 -39.68
CA MET A 231 -17.13 10.75 -39.14
C MET A 231 -18.16 11.15 -40.20
N ARG A 232 -17.73 11.47 -41.43
CA ARG A 232 -18.65 11.83 -42.53
C ARG A 232 -19.63 10.71 -42.85
N SER A 233 -19.16 9.47 -42.94
CA SER A 233 -20.03 8.31 -43.19
C SER A 233 -21.01 8.07 -42.04
N SER A 234 -20.56 8.25 -40.79
CA SER A 234 -21.42 8.18 -39.61
C SER A 234 -22.50 9.26 -39.61
N LEU A 235 -22.17 10.51 -39.95
CA LEU A 235 -23.15 11.61 -40.04
C LEU A 235 -24.20 11.36 -41.16
N LYS A 236 -23.78 10.79 -42.29
CA LYS A 236 -24.70 10.35 -43.35
C LYS A 236 -25.66 9.26 -42.86
N LEU A 237 -25.14 8.26 -42.13
CA LEU A 237 -25.96 7.23 -41.50
C LEU A 237 -26.99 7.82 -40.54
N VAL A 238 -26.60 8.80 -39.72
CA VAL A 238 -27.56 9.51 -38.86
C VAL A 238 -28.63 10.19 -39.69
N ALA A 239 -28.26 10.94 -40.72
CA ALA A 239 -29.22 11.65 -41.57
C ALA A 239 -30.26 10.68 -42.20
N GLU A 240 -29.83 9.52 -42.68
CA GLU A 240 -30.72 8.52 -43.28
C GLU A 240 -31.63 7.81 -42.26
N LYS A 241 -31.15 7.60 -41.03
CA LYS A 241 -31.80 6.74 -40.02
C LYS A 241 -32.49 7.50 -38.88
N LEU A 242 -32.35 8.82 -38.84
CA LEU A 242 -32.97 9.69 -37.84
C LEU A 242 -34.50 9.72 -38.02
N LYS A 243 -35.22 9.45 -36.92
CA LYS A 243 -36.68 9.60 -36.84
C LYS A 243 -37.06 10.32 -35.54
N PHE A 244 -38.05 11.20 -35.62
CA PHE A 244 -38.68 11.79 -34.45
C PHE A 244 -39.86 10.93 -34.02
N VAL A 245 -40.05 10.79 -32.71
CA VAL A 245 -41.14 10.03 -32.10
C VAL A 245 -41.77 10.84 -30.97
N GLN A 246 -43.04 10.58 -30.66
CA GLN A 246 -43.73 11.31 -29.59
C GLN A 246 -43.22 10.90 -28.19
N CYS A 247 -43.15 9.60 -27.93
CA CYS A 247 -42.70 9.04 -26.66
C CYS A 247 -41.78 7.85 -26.92
N LEU A 248 -40.81 7.65 -26.03
CA LEU A 248 -39.85 6.56 -26.14
C LEU A 248 -39.58 5.95 -24.75
N TYR A 249 -39.76 4.64 -24.68
CA TYR A 249 -39.53 3.85 -23.46
C TYR A 249 -38.44 2.83 -23.71
N THR A 250 -37.41 2.84 -22.87
CA THR A 250 -36.28 1.91 -22.99
C THR A 250 -36.12 1.06 -21.75
N ARG A 251 -35.54 -0.12 -21.93
CA ARG A 251 -35.13 -1.03 -20.86
C ARG A 251 -33.68 -1.43 -21.05
N PHE A 252 -33.00 -1.69 -19.94
CA PHE A 252 -31.64 -2.20 -19.91
C PHE A 252 -31.68 -3.70 -19.64
N VAL A 253 -31.14 -4.47 -20.59
CA VAL A 253 -31.12 -5.93 -20.56
C VAL A 253 -29.69 -6.44 -20.36
N LEU A 254 -29.52 -7.35 -19.41
CA LEU A 254 -28.26 -8.00 -19.09
C LEU A 254 -28.07 -9.26 -19.94
N LEU A 255 -27.03 -9.28 -20.77
CA LEU A 255 -26.62 -10.44 -21.54
C LEU A 255 -25.65 -11.37 -20.75
N PRO A 256 -25.69 -12.70 -20.99
CA PRO A 256 -26.52 -13.43 -21.94
C PRO A 256 -27.87 -13.91 -21.37
N LYS A 257 -28.18 -13.62 -20.10
CA LYS A 257 -29.39 -14.13 -19.42
C LYS A 257 -30.69 -13.42 -19.84
N SER A 258 -30.59 -12.39 -20.68
CA SER A 258 -31.70 -11.50 -21.09
C SER A 258 -32.53 -11.01 -19.90
N LEU A 259 -31.85 -10.69 -18.78
CA LEU A 259 -32.50 -10.26 -17.56
C LEU A 259 -32.71 -8.74 -17.60
N ASP A 260 -33.91 -8.27 -17.33
CA ASP A 260 -34.18 -6.84 -17.17
C ASP A 260 -33.55 -6.32 -15.86
N ILE A 261 -32.69 -5.31 -15.99
CA ILE A 261 -31.99 -4.64 -14.89
C ILE A 261 -32.33 -3.15 -14.82
N THR A 262 -33.39 -2.71 -15.51
CA THR A 262 -33.83 -1.32 -15.51
C THR A 262 -34.23 -0.88 -14.11
N GLN A 263 -33.62 0.18 -13.61
CA GLN A 263 -34.01 0.83 -12.36
C GLN A 263 -34.94 2.00 -12.69
N VAL A 264 -36.25 1.79 -12.53
CA VAL A 264 -37.24 2.86 -12.66
C VAL A 264 -37.29 3.64 -11.34
N ARG A 265 -36.97 4.94 -11.38
CA ARG A 265 -37.03 5.80 -10.19
C ARG A 265 -38.48 6.06 -9.79
N GLN A 266 -38.75 6.11 -8.49
CA GLN A 266 -40.08 6.39 -7.93
C GLN A 266 -40.55 7.83 -8.18
N GLU A 267 -39.63 8.76 -8.47
CA GLU A 267 -39.92 10.14 -8.86
C GLU A 267 -39.57 10.31 -10.34
N SER A 268 -40.53 10.78 -11.14
CA SER A 268 -40.30 11.11 -12.55
C SER A 268 -39.30 12.27 -12.65
N LEU A 269 -38.34 12.15 -13.56
CA LEU A 269 -37.30 13.17 -13.80
C LEU A 269 -37.89 14.53 -14.20
N PHE A 270 -39.12 14.52 -14.74
CA PHE A 270 -39.84 15.70 -15.20
C PHE A 270 -41.28 15.69 -14.68
N PRO A 271 -41.82 16.83 -14.18
CA PRO A 271 -43.18 16.91 -13.62
C PRO A 271 -44.30 16.51 -14.60
N GLU A 272 -44.06 16.68 -15.90
CA GLU A 272 -45.02 16.40 -16.98
C GLU A 272 -45.14 14.90 -17.29
N TRP A 273 -44.19 14.09 -16.81
CA TRP A 273 -44.18 12.65 -17.04
C TRP A 273 -45.00 11.95 -15.95
N LYS A 274 -46.26 11.65 -16.29
CA LYS A 274 -47.23 11.02 -15.39
C LYS A 274 -47.02 9.51 -15.22
N ASP A 275 -46.42 8.84 -16.20
CA ASP A 275 -46.09 7.41 -16.12
C ASP A 275 -44.77 7.20 -15.37
N THR A 276 -44.87 6.67 -14.15
CA THR A 276 -43.74 6.32 -13.28
C THR A 276 -43.35 4.84 -13.36
N SER A 277 -44.04 4.04 -14.18
CA SER A 277 -43.86 2.58 -14.25
C SER A 277 -42.78 2.13 -15.24
N ARG A 278 -42.43 2.97 -16.23
CA ARG A 278 -41.49 2.65 -17.30
C ARG A 278 -40.40 3.73 -17.40
N ASN A 279 -39.19 3.34 -17.77
CA ASN A 279 -38.11 4.30 -17.99
C ASN A 279 -38.32 5.01 -19.34
N ARG A 280 -38.61 6.31 -19.28
CA ARG A 280 -38.79 7.18 -20.45
C ARG A 280 -37.45 7.83 -20.81
N ALA A 281 -37.06 7.73 -22.08
CA ALA A 281 -35.81 8.31 -22.58
C ALA A 281 -36.10 9.34 -23.70
N LEU A 282 -35.22 10.33 -23.82
CA LEU A 282 -35.34 11.40 -24.82
C LEU A 282 -34.71 11.02 -26.17
N TYR A 283 -33.82 10.03 -26.18
CA TYR A 283 -33.17 9.54 -27.38
C TYR A 283 -32.88 8.05 -27.24
N PHE A 284 -32.76 7.37 -28.37
CA PHE A 284 -32.31 5.99 -28.45
C PHE A 284 -31.43 5.82 -29.69
N VAL A 285 -30.28 5.17 -29.50
CA VAL A 285 -29.36 4.82 -30.58
C VAL A 285 -29.12 3.33 -30.51
N GLU A 286 -29.53 2.62 -31.56
CA GLU A 286 -29.35 1.18 -31.65
C GLU A 286 -27.87 0.80 -31.79
N ARG A 287 -27.44 -0.33 -31.21
CA ARG A 287 -26.04 -0.78 -31.19
C ARG A 287 -25.45 -0.95 -32.60
N CYS A 288 -26.24 -1.39 -33.57
CA CYS A 288 -25.85 -1.50 -34.98
C CYS A 288 -25.85 -0.15 -35.73
N LYS A 289 -26.20 0.95 -35.04
CA LYS A 289 -26.35 2.31 -35.59
C LYS A 289 -27.35 2.38 -36.76
N THR A 290 -28.28 1.44 -36.78
CA THR A 290 -29.28 1.23 -37.83
C THR A 290 -30.54 2.07 -37.62
N SER A 291 -30.78 2.54 -36.40
CA SER A 291 -31.88 3.44 -36.04
C SER A 291 -31.45 4.45 -34.98
N VAL A 292 -31.84 5.71 -35.19
CA VAL A 292 -31.66 6.82 -34.24
C VAL A 292 -33.03 7.45 -34.02
N LEU A 293 -33.55 7.33 -32.80
CA LEU A 293 -34.85 7.85 -32.41
C LEU A 293 -34.67 9.01 -31.45
N ILE A 294 -35.40 10.09 -31.67
CA ILE A 294 -35.45 11.24 -30.76
C ILE A 294 -36.90 11.48 -30.36
N ALA A 295 -37.15 11.48 -29.05
CA ALA A 295 -38.48 11.74 -28.51
C ALA A 295 -38.71 13.24 -28.31
N GLU A 296 -39.97 13.64 -28.29
CA GLU A 296 -40.38 15.00 -27.93
C GLU A 296 -39.94 15.34 -26.50
N PRO A 297 -39.03 16.32 -26.33
CA PRO A 297 -38.57 16.75 -25.01
C PRO A 297 -39.56 17.74 -24.37
N PRO A 298 -39.51 17.94 -23.04
CA PRO A 298 -40.26 19.01 -22.36
C PRO A 298 -39.89 20.40 -22.88
N ASP A 299 -40.80 21.37 -22.70
CA ASP A 299 -40.68 22.73 -23.27
C ASP A 299 -39.38 23.48 -22.90
N TYR A 300 -38.76 23.14 -21.78
CA TYR A 300 -37.52 23.75 -21.28
C TYR A 300 -36.24 23.02 -21.70
N VAL A 301 -36.33 21.95 -22.50
CA VAL A 301 -35.18 21.19 -23.01
C VAL A 301 -35.03 21.44 -24.51
N SER A 302 -33.87 21.96 -24.92
CA SER A 302 -33.57 22.21 -26.33
C SER A 302 -33.43 20.91 -27.12
N ILE A 303 -34.23 20.76 -28.18
CA ILE A 303 -34.15 19.64 -29.12
C ILE A 303 -32.75 19.54 -29.75
N ALA A 304 -32.10 20.68 -30.00
CA ALA A 304 -30.77 20.73 -30.57
C ALA A 304 -29.72 20.07 -29.67
N ASP A 305 -29.88 20.17 -28.35
CA ASP A 305 -28.99 19.51 -27.38
C ASP A 305 -29.26 17.99 -27.33
N VAL A 306 -30.52 17.56 -27.44
CA VAL A 306 -30.88 16.14 -27.53
C VAL A 306 -30.31 15.50 -28.80
N ILE A 307 -30.38 16.21 -29.93
CA ILE A 307 -29.75 15.79 -31.19
C ILE A 307 -28.23 15.73 -31.03
N ALA A 308 -27.61 16.74 -30.42
CA ALA A 308 -26.17 16.74 -30.17
C ALA A 308 -25.73 15.54 -29.33
N ILE A 309 -26.50 15.17 -28.29
CA ILE A 309 -26.26 13.97 -27.49
C ILE A 309 -26.34 12.72 -28.37
N ALA A 310 -27.42 12.54 -29.15
CA ALA A 310 -27.60 11.37 -30.01
C ALA A 310 -26.50 11.25 -31.09
N VAL A 311 -26.13 12.35 -31.73
CA VAL A 311 -25.05 12.38 -32.74
C VAL A 311 -23.71 12.06 -32.10
N SER A 312 -23.42 12.60 -30.91
CA SER A 312 -22.19 12.28 -30.16
C SER A 312 -22.10 10.77 -29.87
N ARG A 313 -23.22 10.13 -29.54
CA ARG A 313 -23.29 8.67 -29.32
C ARG A 313 -23.02 7.87 -30.59
N VAL A 314 -23.52 8.30 -31.74
CA VAL A 314 -23.26 7.63 -33.02
C VAL A 314 -21.80 7.76 -33.44
N LEU A 315 -21.16 8.87 -33.08
CA LEU A 315 -19.73 9.12 -33.29
C LEU A 315 -18.81 8.44 -32.25
N ASP A 316 -19.37 7.57 -31.39
CA ASP A 316 -18.66 6.85 -30.32
C ASP A 316 -18.01 7.75 -29.26
N PHE A 317 -18.51 8.97 -29.08
CA PHE A 317 -18.09 9.84 -27.99
C PHE A 317 -18.86 9.50 -26.69
N PRO A 318 -18.16 9.32 -25.56
CA PRO A 318 -18.79 8.98 -24.28
C PRO A 318 -19.50 10.17 -23.61
N ILE A 319 -19.10 11.39 -23.96
CA ILE A 319 -19.62 12.66 -23.43
C ILE A 319 -20.31 13.39 -24.58
N PRO A 320 -21.47 14.04 -24.35
CA PRO A 320 -22.09 14.86 -25.39
C PRO A 320 -21.16 16.01 -25.79
N LEU A 321 -20.88 16.09 -27.08
CA LEU A 321 -20.07 17.16 -27.65
C LEU A 321 -20.90 18.46 -27.65
N PRO A 322 -20.27 19.62 -27.38
CA PRO A 322 -20.97 20.90 -27.27
C PRO A 322 -21.31 21.45 -28.66
N MET A 323 -22.30 20.82 -29.31
CA MET A 323 -22.62 21.03 -30.73
C MET A 323 -24.07 21.45 -30.96
N GLY A 324 -24.86 21.60 -29.88
CA GLY A 324 -26.28 21.98 -29.96
C GLY A 324 -26.49 23.28 -30.73
N SER A 325 -25.67 24.30 -30.48
CA SER A 325 -25.75 25.59 -31.18
C SER A 325 -25.52 25.50 -32.69
N LEU A 326 -24.80 24.48 -33.18
CA LEU A 326 -24.49 24.30 -34.60
C LEU A 326 -25.69 23.76 -35.39
N PHE A 327 -26.64 23.11 -34.73
CA PHE A 327 -27.90 22.70 -35.36
C PHE A 327 -28.86 23.87 -35.58
N LEU A 328 -28.76 24.93 -34.78
CA LEU A 328 -29.62 26.13 -34.85
C LEU A 328 -29.01 27.26 -35.70
N CYS A 329 -27.74 27.13 -36.06
CA CYS A 329 -26.97 28.10 -36.83
C CYS A 329 -27.43 28.17 -38.31
N PRO A 330 -27.40 29.34 -38.98
CA PRO A 330 -27.64 29.43 -40.42
C PRO A 330 -26.49 28.82 -41.23
N GLU A 331 -26.81 28.25 -42.40
CA GLU A 331 -25.84 27.56 -43.26
C GLU A 331 -24.66 28.44 -43.65
N GLY A 332 -23.44 27.92 -43.44
CA GLY A 332 -22.19 28.59 -43.77
C GLY A 332 -21.55 29.37 -42.62
N SER A 333 -22.24 29.55 -41.49
CA SER A 333 -21.69 30.25 -40.31
C SER A 333 -21.20 29.31 -39.19
N GLU A 334 -21.25 27.99 -39.42
CA GLU A 334 -20.93 26.99 -38.40
C GLU A 334 -19.46 27.06 -37.95
N THR A 335 -18.52 27.23 -38.88
CA THR A 335 -17.08 27.32 -38.56
C THR A 335 -16.76 28.59 -37.77
N ALA A 336 -17.34 29.73 -38.15
CA ALA A 336 -17.19 30.98 -37.43
C ALA A 336 -17.74 30.87 -35.99
N LEU A 337 -18.84 30.15 -35.78
CA LEU A 337 -19.36 29.90 -34.43
C LEU A 337 -18.45 29.03 -33.57
N VAL A 338 -17.82 27.99 -34.14
CA VAL A 338 -16.86 27.16 -33.41
C VAL A 338 -15.69 28.01 -32.90
N ASP A 339 -15.19 28.92 -33.74
CA ASP A 339 -14.09 29.82 -33.41
C ASP A 339 -14.50 30.87 -32.35
N ILE A 340 -15.68 31.49 -32.50
CA ILE A 340 -16.19 32.51 -31.57
C ILE A 340 -16.49 31.92 -30.20
N LEU A 341 -17.20 30.79 -30.16
CA LEU A 341 -17.60 30.13 -28.92
C LEU A 341 -16.44 29.41 -28.23
N LYS A 342 -15.27 29.33 -28.89
CA LYS A 342 -14.08 28.63 -28.39
C LYS A 342 -14.42 27.24 -27.86
N LEU A 343 -15.30 26.52 -28.57
CA LEU A 343 -15.74 25.17 -28.20
C LEU A 343 -14.56 24.18 -28.06
N CYS A 344 -13.36 24.58 -28.52
CA CYS A 344 -12.13 23.80 -28.53
C CYS A 344 -10.96 24.42 -27.72
N SER A 345 -11.18 25.39 -26.81
CA SER A 345 -10.06 25.92 -26.01
C SER A 345 -9.58 24.89 -24.98
N GLN A 346 -8.26 24.65 -24.96
CA GLN A 346 -7.57 23.65 -24.14
C GLN A 346 -8.07 23.66 -22.68
N MET A 347 -8.91 22.69 -22.31
CA MET A 347 -8.91 22.19 -20.95
C MET A 347 -7.61 21.40 -20.77
N GLN A 348 -6.48 22.10 -20.58
CA GLN A 348 -5.42 21.56 -19.75
C GLN A 348 -5.99 21.52 -18.33
N ALA A 349 -6.86 20.55 -18.08
CA ALA A 349 -7.13 20.11 -16.73
C ALA A 349 -5.80 19.60 -16.22
N ASN A 350 -5.16 20.43 -15.40
CA ASN A 350 -4.04 20.08 -14.52
C ASN A 350 -4.12 18.60 -14.24
N GLY A 351 -3.09 17.87 -14.69
CA GLY A 351 -2.99 16.44 -14.54
C GLY A 351 -3.51 16.09 -13.16
N SER A 352 -4.61 15.33 -13.14
CA SER A 352 -5.16 14.74 -11.94
C SER A 352 -3.99 14.03 -11.30
N LYS A 353 -3.35 14.68 -10.33
CA LYS A 353 -2.42 14.06 -9.41
C LYS A 353 -3.21 12.87 -8.93
N SER A 354 -2.71 11.71 -9.34
CA SER A 354 -3.25 10.40 -9.05
C SER A 354 -3.88 10.45 -7.66
N GLU A 355 -5.18 10.16 -7.57
CA GLU A 355 -5.90 9.95 -6.29
C GLU A 355 -5.32 8.76 -5.49
N LYS A 356 -4.06 8.37 -5.73
CA LYS A 356 -3.30 7.36 -4.99
C LYS A 356 -3.10 7.68 -3.51
N ASP A 357 -3.36 8.92 -3.08
CA ASP A 357 -3.26 9.35 -1.67
C ASP A 357 -4.61 9.74 -1.04
N GLY A 358 -5.74 9.49 -1.71
CA GLY A 358 -7.07 9.98 -1.30
C GLY A 358 -7.60 9.43 0.03
N LEU A 359 -6.97 8.42 0.62
CA LEU A 359 -7.37 7.84 1.91
C LEU A 359 -6.81 8.62 3.10
N LEU A 360 -5.63 9.23 2.97
CA LEU A 360 -4.91 9.83 4.09
C LEU A 360 -5.68 11.00 4.70
N GLY A 361 -5.88 10.95 6.02
CA GLY A 361 -6.59 11.99 6.78
C GLY A 361 -8.11 11.88 6.78
N ARG A 362 -8.72 10.98 5.99
CA ARG A 362 -10.17 10.72 6.03
C ARG A 362 -10.53 9.88 7.24
N GLU A 363 -11.78 10.02 7.71
CA GLU A 363 -12.35 9.12 8.73
C GLU A 363 -12.39 7.68 8.21
N LEU A 364 -12.16 6.73 9.11
CA LEU A 364 -12.21 5.31 8.81
C LEU A 364 -13.59 4.88 8.32
N LEU A 365 -13.62 4.09 7.25
CA LEU A 365 -14.85 3.45 6.81
C LEU A 365 -15.35 2.48 7.90
N PRO A 366 -16.67 2.39 8.16
CA PRO A 366 -17.20 1.47 9.18
C PRO A 366 -16.78 0.02 8.99
N GLN A 367 -16.56 -0.39 7.74
CA GLN A 367 -16.14 -1.75 7.39
C GLN A 367 -14.66 -2.00 7.72
N ASP A 368 -13.80 -1.01 7.49
CA ASP A 368 -12.36 -1.10 7.82
C ASP A 368 -12.13 -0.98 9.32
N ALA A 369 -12.99 -0.22 10.02
CA ALA A 369 -12.97 -0.09 11.47
C ALA A 369 -13.10 -1.45 12.20
N LEU A 370 -13.83 -2.42 11.63
CA LEU A 370 -13.95 -3.78 12.17
C LEU A 370 -12.65 -4.59 12.08
N GLN A 371 -11.75 -4.21 11.17
CA GLN A 371 -10.46 -4.86 10.95
C GLN A 371 -9.33 -4.21 11.76
N VAL A 372 -9.62 -3.14 12.49
CA VAL A 372 -8.63 -2.43 13.31
C VAL A 372 -8.24 -3.27 14.52
N GLN A 373 -6.94 -3.31 14.80
CA GLN A 373 -6.32 -4.04 15.88
C GLN A 373 -5.37 -3.12 16.66
N PHE A 374 -5.54 -3.09 17.97
CA PHE A 374 -4.70 -2.29 18.85
C PHE A 374 -3.49 -3.10 19.34
N HIS A 375 -2.30 -2.85 18.79
CA HIS A 375 -1.05 -3.51 19.16
C HIS A 375 0.06 -2.46 19.31
N PRO A 376 0.13 -1.74 20.44
CA PRO A 376 1.02 -0.59 20.61
C PRO A 376 2.51 -0.96 20.70
N LEU A 377 2.81 -2.24 20.95
CA LEU A 377 4.17 -2.80 20.98
C LEU A 377 4.60 -3.35 19.61
N ARG A 378 3.71 -3.37 18.63
CA ARG A 378 4.01 -3.96 17.32
C ARG A 378 4.83 -2.97 16.49
N PRO A 379 5.94 -3.41 15.87
CA PRO A 379 6.68 -2.62 14.88
C PRO A 379 5.86 -2.26 13.64
N PHE A 380 6.14 -1.09 13.06
CA PHE A 380 5.46 -0.54 11.89
C PHE A 380 6.42 -0.36 10.71
N TYR A 381 5.91 -0.46 9.47
CA TYR A 381 6.72 -0.38 8.25
C TYR A 381 6.54 0.89 7.46
N ALA A 382 7.61 1.32 6.80
CA ALA A 382 7.53 2.38 5.79
C ALA A 382 6.51 2.02 4.70
N GLY A 383 5.57 2.93 4.44
CA GLY A 383 4.45 2.76 3.51
C GLY A 383 3.24 2.00 4.06
N GLU A 384 3.26 1.53 5.31
CA GLU A 384 2.10 0.88 5.93
C GLU A 384 0.99 1.89 6.22
N ILE A 385 -0.22 1.59 5.76
CA ILE A 385 -1.44 2.33 6.11
C ILE A 385 -1.88 1.87 7.48
N VAL A 386 -2.02 2.84 8.39
CA VAL A 386 -2.42 2.66 9.78
C VAL A 386 -3.65 3.51 10.07
N ALA A 387 -4.36 3.15 11.13
CA ALA A 387 -5.41 3.98 11.69
C ALA A 387 -4.83 4.77 12.88
N TRP A 388 -5.16 6.04 13.03
CA TRP A 388 -4.66 6.86 14.13
C TRP A 388 -5.76 7.74 14.73
N ARG A 389 -5.57 8.16 15.97
CA ARG A 389 -6.40 9.17 16.67
C ARG A 389 -5.50 10.06 17.52
N GLN A 390 -5.88 11.31 17.76
CA GLN A 390 -5.09 12.20 18.62
C GLN A 390 -5.53 12.09 20.08
N GLN A 391 -6.84 11.93 20.32
CA GLN A 391 -7.41 11.78 21.66
C GLN A 391 -8.49 10.68 21.72
N ASN A 392 -8.72 10.16 22.93
CA ASN A 392 -9.80 9.22 23.20
C ASN A 392 -11.17 9.89 22.95
N GLY A 393 -11.98 9.29 22.07
CA GLY A 393 -13.31 9.79 21.70
C GLY A 393 -13.37 10.39 20.29
N GLU A 394 -12.21 10.66 19.67
CA GLU A 394 -12.15 11.01 18.25
C GLU A 394 -12.35 9.78 17.37
N LYS A 395 -12.95 9.99 16.20
CA LYS A 395 -13.03 8.97 15.16
C LYS A 395 -11.64 8.71 14.60
N LEU A 396 -11.32 7.43 14.41
CA LEU A 396 -10.05 7.00 13.81
C LEU A 396 -9.96 7.50 12.36
N ARG A 397 -8.75 7.92 11.96
CA ARG A 397 -8.43 8.38 10.60
C ARG A 397 -7.34 7.53 9.99
N TYR A 398 -7.27 7.47 8.66
CA TYR A 398 -6.15 6.81 7.98
C TYR A 398 -4.88 7.66 8.05
N GLY A 399 -3.74 7.01 8.20
CA GLY A 399 -2.41 7.60 8.10
C GLY A 399 -1.43 6.61 7.45
N ARG A 400 -0.25 7.09 7.08
CA ARG A 400 0.81 6.28 6.46
C ARG A 400 2.11 6.39 7.23
N VAL A 401 2.71 5.27 7.56
CA VAL A 401 4.01 5.24 8.25
C VAL A 401 5.12 5.53 7.26
N ILE A 402 6.08 6.39 7.62
CA ILE A 402 7.10 6.89 6.67
C ILE A 402 8.38 6.06 6.73
N GLU A 403 8.74 5.58 7.92
CA GLU A 403 9.98 4.88 8.19
C GLU A 403 9.71 3.57 8.93
N ASN A 404 10.61 2.59 8.78
CA ASN A 404 10.51 1.34 9.52
C ASN A 404 10.85 1.59 11.00
N VAL A 405 9.93 1.30 11.90
CA VAL A 405 10.14 1.52 13.34
C VAL A 405 9.89 0.26 14.15
N ARG A 406 10.79 -0.01 15.09
CA ARG A 406 10.72 -1.14 16.02
C ARG A 406 10.94 -0.65 17.45
N PRO A 407 10.21 -1.18 18.45
CA PRO A 407 10.49 -0.86 19.85
C PRO A 407 11.88 -1.37 20.26
N SER A 408 12.58 -0.61 21.09
CA SER A 408 13.80 -1.07 21.76
C SER A 408 13.46 -2.14 22.80
N ALA A 409 14.40 -3.06 23.08
CA ALA A 409 14.19 -4.11 24.06
C ALA A 409 13.82 -3.53 25.44
N GLY A 410 12.65 -3.90 25.97
CA GLY A 410 12.14 -3.43 27.25
C GLY A 410 11.41 -2.08 27.23
N GLN A 411 11.18 -1.48 26.06
CA GLN A 411 10.43 -0.24 25.91
C GLN A 411 8.94 -0.52 25.67
N ALA A 412 8.07 0.09 26.49
CA ALA A 412 6.63 -0.17 26.47
C ALA A 412 5.85 0.61 25.39
N LEU A 413 6.25 1.85 25.08
CA LEU A 413 5.65 2.68 24.02
C LEU A 413 6.75 3.49 23.34
N TYR A 414 6.56 3.83 22.07
CA TYR A 414 7.53 4.62 21.30
C TYR A 414 6.86 5.60 20.36
N ARG A 415 7.60 6.62 19.92
CA ARG A 415 7.16 7.61 18.95
C ARG A 415 7.71 7.33 17.56
N PHE A 416 6.89 7.59 16.55
CA PHE A 416 7.32 7.49 15.15
C PHE A 416 6.53 8.43 14.25
N LYS A 417 7.10 8.69 13.07
CA LYS A 417 6.52 9.59 12.07
C LYS A 417 5.42 8.89 11.28
N VAL A 418 4.22 9.48 11.33
CA VAL A 418 3.05 9.07 10.56
C VAL A 418 2.59 10.25 9.74
N GLU A 419 2.41 10.02 8.45
CA GLU A 419 1.77 10.95 7.54
C GLU A 419 0.25 10.93 7.79
N THR A 420 -0.26 12.01 8.37
CA THR A 420 -1.67 12.14 8.80
C THR A 420 -2.57 12.68 7.69
N SER A 421 -2.01 13.43 6.75
CA SER A 421 -2.65 13.91 5.53
C SER A 421 -1.61 14.06 4.42
N PRO A 422 -1.98 14.14 3.13
CA PRO A 422 -1.01 14.17 2.03
C PRO A 422 0.07 15.25 2.23
N GLY A 423 1.30 14.83 2.52
CA GLY A 423 2.44 15.72 2.79
C GLY A 423 2.58 16.26 4.22
N LEU A 424 1.65 15.98 5.14
CA LEU A 424 1.74 16.36 6.56
C LEU A 424 2.22 15.19 7.40
N VAL A 425 3.36 15.35 8.04
CA VAL A 425 4.01 14.32 8.86
C VAL A 425 3.99 14.73 10.32
N GLU A 426 3.41 13.88 11.17
CA GLU A 426 3.34 14.10 12.61
C GLU A 426 4.04 12.96 13.37
N LEU A 427 4.60 13.29 14.54
CA LEU A 427 5.18 12.33 15.46
C LEU A 427 4.10 11.82 16.40
N LEU A 428 3.62 10.60 16.19
CA LEU A 428 2.56 9.97 16.99
C LEU A 428 3.12 8.93 17.95
N LEU A 429 2.43 8.74 19.07
CA LEU A 429 2.72 7.69 20.03
C LEU A 429 2.16 6.36 19.53
N SER A 430 2.84 5.25 19.79
CA SER A 430 2.34 3.92 19.37
C SER A 430 1.00 3.52 20.01
N ALA A 431 0.61 4.13 21.14
CA ALA A 431 -0.72 3.97 21.75
C ALA A 431 -1.84 4.69 20.99
N HIS A 432 -1.50 5.64 20.13
CA HIS A 432 -2.43 6.41 19.30
C HIS A 432 -2.58 5.84 17.89
N VAL A 433 -1.81 4.79 17.57
CA VAL A 433 -1.78 4.15 16.26
C VAL A 433 -2.29 2.72 16.36
N PHE A 434 -3.12 2.35 15.40
CA PHE A 434 -3.76 1.06 15.29
C PHE A 434 -3.41 0.43 13.94
N SER A 435 -3.23 -0.88 13.95
CA SER A 435 -2.90 -1.65 12.75
C SER A 435 -4.12 -2.37 12.21
N PHE A 436 -4.13 -2.73 10.93
CA PHE A 436 -5.18 -3.57 10.36
C PHE A 436 -4.81 -5.05 10.46
N LYS A 437 -5.78 -5.89 10.82
CA LYS A 437 -5.64 -7.36 10.77
C LYS A 437 -5.38 -7.78 9.32
N SER A 438 -4.40 -8.66 9.11
CA SER A 438 -4.06 -9.17 7.79
C SER A 438 -4.32 -10.67 7.72
N VAL A 439 -4.80 -11.13 6.58
CA VAL A 439 -4.96 -12.56 6.30
C VAL A 439 -3.58 -13.16 6.06
N THR A 440 -3.17 -14.08 6.92
CA THR A 440 -1.94 -14.85 6.71
C THR A 440 -2.16 -15.88 5.61
N VAL A 441 -1.24 -15.91 4.64
CA VAL A 441 -1.29 -16.80 3.45
C VAL A 441 -1.21 -18.29 3.84
N SER A 442 -0.76 -18.58 5.06
CA SER A 442 -0.84 -19.88 5.71
C SER A 442 -2.01 -19.87 6.69
N GLY A 443 -3.02 -20.70 6.43
CA GLY A 443 -4.26 -20.83 7.21
C GLY A 443 -4.08 -21.45 8.59
N GLU A 444 -3.28 -20.85 9.44
CA GLU A 444 -3.23 -21.14 10.87
C GLU A 444 -3.31 -19.81 11.62
N ASP A 445 -4.43 -19.60 12.29
CA ASP A 445 -4.60 -18.59 13.34
C ASP A 445 -3.59 -18.89 14.45
N SER A 446 -2.34 -18.46 14.27
CA SER A 446 -1.38 -18.35 15.36
C SER A 446 -1.61 -17.01 16.04
N SER A 447 -2.72 -16.92 16.78
CA SER A 447 -2.72 -16.16 18.01
C SER A 447 -1.65 -16.77 18.91
N ALA A 448 -0.43 -16.26 18.82
CA ALA A 448 0.54 -16.43 19.89
C ALA A 448 0.07 -15.59 21.07
N ASP A 449 -0.99 -16.07 21.72
CA ASP A 449 -1.29 -15.74 23.11
C ASP A 449 -0.08 -16.21 23.90
N PHE A 450 0.73 -15.25 24.33
CA PHE A 450 1.68 -15.47 25.41
C PHE A 450 0.84 -15.70 26.68
N LEU A 451 0.42 -16.95 26.89
CA LEU A 451 -0.02 -17.42 28.20
C LEU A 451 1.18 -17.25 29.14
N GLU A 452 1.04 -16.33 30.08
CA GLU A 452 1.89 -16.22 31.26
C GLU A 452 1.77 -17.54 32.04
N ASP A 453 2.79 -18.39 31.93
CA ASP A 453 2.98 -19.48 32.88
C ASP A 453 4.02 -19.03 33.90
N SER A 454 3.53 -18.82 35.12
CA SER A 454 4.30 -18.52 36.31
C SER A 454 5.29 -19.64 36.61
N VAL A 455 6.59 -19.40 36.40
CA VAL A 455 7.64 -20.28 36.92
C VAL A 455 8.50 -19.52 37.92
N THR A 456 8.29 -19.91 39.17
CA THR A 456 9.07 -19.57 40.35
C THR A 456 10.56 -19.75 40.13
N MET A 457 11.33 -18.75 40.56
CA MET A 457 12.78 -18.85 40.65
C MET A 457 13.18 -20.01 41.56
N ASP A 458 14.01 -20.91 41.03
CA ASP A 458 14.97 -21.59 41.87
C ASP A 458 16.34 -21.64 41.19
N SER A 459 17.33 -21.26 41.98
CA SER A 459 18.71 -21.01 41.63
C SER A 459 19.52 -22.27 41.82
N THR A 460 20.16 -22.80 40.77
CA THR A 460 21.43 -23.53 40.92
C THR A 460 22.14 -23.80 39.59
N ARG A 461 23.36 -23.25 39.51
CA ARG A 461 24.59 -23.77 38.86
C ARG A 461 24.50 -24.35 37.44
N SER A 462 25.16 -23.67 36.49
CA SER A 462 25.92 -24.36 35.43
C SER A 462 27.13 -23.53 35.00
N GLU A 463 28.29 -24.17 35.13
CA GLU A 463 29.61 -23.70 34.76
C GLU A 463 29.78 -23.63 33.24
N GLY A 464 30.72 -22.79 32.80
CA GLY A 464 30.77 -22.23 31.46
C GLY A 464 31.52 -23.03 30.40
N VAL A 465 31.37 -22.58 29.15
CA VAL A 465 32.40 -22.60 28.11
C VAL A 465 32.17 -21.37 27.20
N ALA A 466 32.89 -20.28 27.44
CA ALA A 466 32.87 -19.09 26.59
C ALA A 466 34.01 -19.17 25.55
N GLY A 467 33.65 -19.49 24.30
CA GLY A 467 34.52 -19.32 23.14
C GLY A 467 34.65 -17.85 22.76
N ARG A 468 35.84 -17.29 22.95
CA ARG A 468 36.18 -15.88 22.78
C ARG A 468 36.48 -15.57 21.31
N VAL A 469 35.54 -14.97 20.57
CA VAL A 469 35.81 -14.28 19.29
C VAL A 469 35.92 -12.78 19.57
N LYS A 470 37.13 -12.22 19.39
CA LYS A 470 37.41 -10.79 19.51
C LYS A 470 37.14 -10.10 18.16
N SER A 471 36.09 -9.31 18.05
CA SER A 471 35.95 -8.29 17.00
C SER A 471 36.10 -6.90 17.63
N ARG A 472 37.10 -6.12 17.16
CA ARG A 472 37.31 -4.71 17.53
C ARG A 472 36.15 -3.85 17.03
N PRO A 473 35.64 -2.87 17.80
CA PRO A 473 34.65 -1.93 17.30
C PRO A 473 35.35 -0.80 16.53
N SER A 474 34.93 -0.58 15.28
CA SER A 474 35.32 0.59 14.49
C SER A 474 34.47 1.79 14.90
N GLU A 475 35.11 2.93 15.16
CA GLU A 475 34.53 4.16 15.73
C GLU A 475 33.49 4.87 14.83
N GLY A 476 33.28 4.42 13.58
CA GLY A 476 32.30 5.00 12.65
C GLY A 476 30.83 4.61 12.89
N ASN A 477 30.54 3.56 13.65
CA ASN A 477 29.17 3.06 13.88
C ASN A 477 28.47 3.65 15.12
N GLN A 478 29.19 4.39 15.97
CA GLN A 478 28.62 4.92 17.20
C GLN A 478 27.66 6.10 16.94
N GLN A 479 27.93 6.95 15.94
CA GLN A 479 27.10 8.12 15.65
C GLN A 479 25.73 7.78 15.03
N GLN A 480 25.65 6.74 14.18
CA GLN A 480 24.36 6.28 13.63
C GLN A 480 23.52 5.50 14.66
N GLN A 481 24.15 4.74 15.56
CA GLN A 481 23.44 4.08 16.67
C GLN A 481 22.92 5.09 17.70
N LEU A 482 23.66 6.17 17.98
CA LEU A 482 23.24 7.24 18.89
C LEU A 482 22.04 8.05 18.36
N GLN A 483 21.93 8.24 17.04
CA GLN A 483 20.77 8.94 16.44
C GLN A 483 19.51 8.04 16.37
N ALA A 484 19.66 6.73 16.18
CA ALA A 484 18.54 5.78 16.22
C ALA A 484 17.97 5.58 17.65
N LEU A 485 18.79 5.78 18.69
CA LEU A 485 18.39 5.63 20.09
C LEU A 485 17.63 6.83 20.68
N GLN A 486 17.65 7.99 19.99
CA GLN A 486 16.95 9.21 20.45
C GLN A 486 15.52 9.35 19.89
N HIS A 487 15.25 8.72 18.75
CA HIS A 487 13.91 8.74 18.14
C HIS A 487 13.05 7.64 18.74
N GLY A 488 12.48 7.90 19.92
CA GLY A 488 11.41 7.04 20.42
C GLY A 488 11.23 6.99 21.92
N ARG A 489 12.14 7.51 22.76
CA ARG A 489 11.94 7.49 24.24
C ARG A 489 10.70 8.31 24.61
N VAL A 490 9.82 7.67 25.39
CA VAL A 490 8.60 8.28 25.95
C VAL A 490 8.89 8.59 27.41
N SER A 491 8.47 9.75 27.90
CA SER A 491 8.66 10.10 29.32
C SER A 491 7.72 9.31 30.23
N ALA A 492 8.07 9.19 31.51
CA ALA A 492 7.24 8.51 32.51
C ALA A 492 5.82 9.10 32.58
N ALA A 493 5.68 10.43 32.55
CA ALA A 493 4.40 11.12 32.56
C ALA A 493 3.53 10.76 31.34
N GLU A 494 4.11 10.77 30.15
CA GLU A 494 3.41 10.42 28.90
C GLU A 494 3.04 8.93 28.85
N LEU A 495 3.88 8.05 29.40
CA LEU A 495 3.58 6.63 29.51
C LEU A 495 2.37 6.40 30.44
N VAL A 496 2.34 7.07 31.60
CA VAL A 496 1.21 7.00 32.53
C VAL A 496 -0.07 7.57 31.91
N GLN A 497 0.03 8.69 31.17
CA GLN A 497 -1.10 9.24 30.44
C GLN A 497 -1.63 8.27 29.38
N ALA A 498 -0.75 7.68 28.57
CA ALA A 498 -1.15 6.69 27.55
C ALA A 498 -1.77 5.44 28.20
N VAL A 499 -1.25 4.98 29.33
CA VAL A 499 -1.83 3.87 30.10
C VAL A 499 -3.22 4.22 30.64
N GLN A 500 -3.40 5.43 31.18
CA GLN A 500 -4.72 5.92 31.59
C GLN A 500 -5.70 6.00 30.42
N GLU A 501 -5.24 6.47 29.26
CA GLU A 501 -6.05 6.51 28.03
C GLU A 501 -6.43 5.09 27.56
N MET A 502 -5.51 4.13 27.61
CA MET A 502 -5.81 2.73 27.26
C MET A 502 -6.81 2.09 28.24
N LEU A 503 -6.61 2.30 29.55
CA LEU A 503 -7.48 1.74 30.59
C LEU A 503 -8.88 2.38 30.56
N SER A 504 -8.97 3.69 30.35
CA SER A 504 -10.26 4.39 30.23
C SER A 504 -11.06 3.92 29.00
N ALA A 505 -10.39 3.62 27.88
CA ALA A 505 -11.02 3.01 26.71
C ALA A 505 -11.56 1.59 27.00
N ALA A 506 -10.96 0.87 27.95
CA ALA A 506 -11.44 -0.42 28.46
C ALA A 506 -12.48 -0.28 29.60
N GLY A 507 -12.91 0.95 29.94
CA GLY A 507 -13.88 1.22 31.00
C GLY A 507 -13.29 1.23 32.42
N ILE A 508 -11.96 1.27 32.55
CA ILE A 508 -11.25 1.26 33.83
C ILE A 508 -10.64 2.66 34.06
N SER A 509 -11.09 3.37 35.09
CA SER A 509 -10.49 4.65 35.49
C SER A 509 -9.44 4.43 36.58
N MET A 510 -8.19 4.89 36.38
CA MET A 510 -7.25 5.03 37.50
C MET A 510 -7.50 6.33 38.26
N ASP A 511 -7.34 6.24 39.58
CA ASP A 511 -7.32 7.39 40.47
C ASP A 511 -6.01 8.17 40.34
N VAL A 512 -6.05 9.47 40.65
CA VAL A 512 -4.92 10.41 40.52
C VAL A 512 -3.74 9.96 41.39
N GLU A 513 -4.02 9.41 42.57
CA GLU A 513 -3.00 8.85 43.46
C GLU A 513 -2.26 7.68 42.80
N LYS A 514 -2.99 6.76 42.15
CA LYS A 514 -2.40 5.61 41.45
C LYS A 514 -1.57 6.04 40.24
N GLN A 515 -1.97 7.10 39.54
CA GLN A 515 -1.19 7.68 38.44
C GLN A 515 0.15 8.25 38.95
N SER A 516 0.11 9.03 40.04
CA SER A 516 1.33 9.60 40.64
C SER A 516 2.28 8.53 41.17
N LEU A 517 1.74 7.45 41.75
CA LEU A 517 2.52 6.30 42.22
C LEU A 517 3.16 5.54 41.06
N LEU A 518 2.44 5.37 39.95
CA LEU A 518 2.99 4.71 38.77
C LEU A 518 4.11 5.54 38.15
N GLU A 519 3.91 6.86 38.01
CA GLU A 519 4.92 7.79 37.50
C GLU A 519 6.20 7.76 38.33
N THR A 520 6.07 7.89 39.66
CA THR A 520 7.22 7.82 40.58
C THR A 520 7.90 6.45 40.58
N THR A 521 7.14 5.36 40.43
CA THR A 521 7.74 4.01 40.34
C THR A 521 8.57 3.85 39.07
N ILE A 522 8.09 4.34 37.93
CA ILE A 522 8.81 4.27 36.64
C ILE A 522 10.08 5.11 36.70
N THR A 523 10.02 6.34 37.22
CA THR A 523 11.22 7.21 37.33
C THR A 523 12.26 6.61 38.27
N LEU A 524 11.84 6.02 39.39
CA LEU A 524 12.74 5.31 40.30
C LEU A 524 13.37 4.07 39.64
N GLN A 525 12.61 3.31 38.84
CA GLN A 525 13.15 2.17 38.09
C GLN A 525 14.19 2.60 37.04
N GLU A 526 13.97 3.72 36.34
CA GLU A 526 14.96 4.28 35.41
C GLU A 526 16.25 4.69 36.13
N GLN A 527 16.13 5.45 37.23
CA GLN A 527 17.27 5.85 38.06
C GLN A 527 18.03 4.64 38.62
N LEU A 528 17.31 3.59 39.03
CA LEU A 528 17.91 2.37 39.52
C LEU A 528 18.72 1.66 38.42
N LYS A 529 18.18 1.54 37.19
CA LYS A 529 18.93 0.99 36.05
C LYS A 529 20.17 1.80 35.71
N GLU A 530 20.07 3.13 35.71
CA GLU A 530 21.22 4.02 35.48
C GLU A 530 22.30 3.85 36.55
N SER A 531 21.90 3.80 37.82
CA SER A 531 22.82 3.57 38.94
C SER A 531 23.50 2.20 38.87
N GLN A 532 22.76 1.14 38.50
CA GLN A 532 23.31 -0.20 38.31
C GLN A 532 24.33 -0.25 37.17
N ALA A 533 24.03 0.40 36.03
CA ALA A 533 24.96 0.48 34.91
C ALA A 533 26.25 1.24 35.29
N ALA A 534 26.13 2.34 36.03
CA ALA A 534 27.28 3.09 36.54
C ALA A 534 28.13 2.24 37.50
N LEU A 535 27.49 1.50 38.42
CA LEU A 535 28.17 0.62 39.36
C LEU A 535 28.94 -0.50 38.65
N LEU A 536 28.35 -1.12 37.63
CA LEU A 536 29.04 -2.17 36.84
C LEU A 536 30.28 -1.62 36.13
N LEU A 537 30.18 -0.43 35.53
CA LEU A 537 31.34 0.22 34.90
C LEU A 537 32.44 0.57 35.91
N GLU A 538 32.06 0.98 37.11
CA GLU A 538 33.01 1.26 38.19
C GLU A 538 33.66 -0.03 38.70
N GLN A 539 32.91 -1.12 38.80
CA GLN A 539 33.42 -2.45 39.16
C GLN A 539 34.41 -2.97 38.11
N GLU A 540 34.12 -2.82 36.82
CA GLU A 540 35.07 -3.19 35.76
C GLU A 540 36.37 -2.37 35.85
N LYS A 541 36.27 -1.07 36.15
CA LYS A 541 37.45 -0.21 36.37
C LYS A 541 38.25 -0.66 37.58
N PHE A 542 37.59 -0.99 38.68
CA PHE A 542 38.24 -1.52 39.88
C PHE A 542 38.96 -2.86 39.59
N ASP A 543 38.30 -3.78 38.88
CA ASP A 543 38.88 -5.07 38.49
C ASP A 543 40.07 -4.92 37.54
N MET A 544 40.08 -3.90 36.70
CA MET A 544 41.22 -3.59 35.83
C MET A 544 42.38 -3.01 36.64
N ALA A 545 42.12 -2.04 37.52
CA ALA A 545 43.13 -1.41 38.36
C ALA A 545 43.77 -2.41 39.34
N THR A 546 42.99 -3.34 39.89
CA THR A 546 43.50 -4.41 40.76
C THR A 546 44.42 -5.36 40.00
N LYS A 547 44.05 -5.79 38.79
CA LYS A 547 44.91 -6.60 37.92
C LYS A 547 46.21 -5.88 37.55
N GLU A 548 46.14 -4.60 37.23
CA GLU A 548 47.33 -3.79 36.97
C GLU A 548 48.24 -3.72 38.20
N ALA A 549 47.67 -3.45 39.39
CA ALA A 549 48.43 -3.44 40.63
C ALA A 549 49.10 -4.80 40.93
N ASP A 550 48.40 -5.90 40.70
CA ASP A 550 48.93 -7.26 40.91
C ASP A 550 50.04 -7.61 39.91
N THR A 551 49.90 -7.23 38.63
CA THR A 551 50.98 -7.42 37.65
C THR A 551 52.21 -6.57 37.98
N ALA A 552 52.02 -5.33 38.44
CA ALA A 552 53.11 -4.48 38.90
C ALA A 552 53.83 -5.09 40.10
N LYS A 553 53.09 -5.60 41.11
CA LYS A 553 53.67 -6.30 42.27
C LYS A 553 54.43 -7.57 41.84
N ALA A 554 53.85 -8.39 40.96
CA ALA A 554 54.48 -9.61 40.46
C ALA A 554 55.77 -9.34 39.65
N SER A 555 55.89 -8.16 39.02
CA SER A 555 57.11 -7.78 38.30
C SER A 555 58.32 -7.62 39.23
N TRP A 556 58.09 -7.25 40.49
CA TRP A 556 59.15 -7.05 41.50
C TRP A 556 59.48 -8.31 42.31
N LEU A 557 58.73 -9.40 42.17
CA LEU A 557 59.06 -10.67 42.86
C LEU A 557 60.22 -11.40 42.18
N CYS A 558 61.15 -11.91 42.98
CA CYS A 558 62.26 -12.71 42.48
C CYS A 558 61.74 -13.98 41.77
N ARG A 559 62.07 -14.12 40.48
CA ARG A 559 61.58 -15.23 39.65
C ARG A 559 62.14 -16.62 40.02
N ILE A 560 63.01 -16.70 41.02
CA ILE A 560 63.57 -17.96 41.52
C ILE A 560 62.82 -18.45 42.76
N CYS A 561 62.65 -17.61 43.78
CA CYS A 561 61.94 -18.01 45.00
C CYS A 561 60.44 -17.65 45.00
N LEU A 562 60.01 -16.73 44.13
CA LEU A 562 58.65 -16.18 44.06
C LEU A 562 58.11 -15.61 45.39
N ASN A 563 58.98 -15.38 46.37
CA ASN A 563 58.60 -15.06 47.75
C ASN A 563 59.15 -13.72 48.24
N THR A 564 60.26 -13.25 47.66
CA THR A 564 60.92 -12.00 48.10
C THR A 564 61.13 -11.10 46.91
N GLU A 565 61.00 -9.79 47.11
CA GLU A 565 61.24 -8.80 46.07
C GLU A 565 62.70 -8.81 45.60
N VAL A 566 62.93 -8.41 44.35
CA VAL A 566 64.26 -8.26 43.78
C VAL A 566 64.93 -6.99 44.31
N ASP A 567 66.14 -7.14 44.84
CA ASP A 567 66.88 -6.06 45.50
C ASP A 567 68.38 -6.09 45.16
N VAL A 568 68.77 -6.97 44.22
CA VAL A 568 70.12 -7.03 43.69
C VAL A 568 70.14 -7.28 42.18
N THR A 569 71.18 -6.77 41.52
CA THR A 569 71.46 -6.91 40.10
C THR A 569 72.78 -7.66 39.89
N ILE A 570 72.80 -8.61 38.95
CA ILE A 570 73.97 -9.41 38.58
C ILE A 570 74.80 -8.68 37.52
N VAL A 571 76.10 -8.46 37.78
CA VAL A 571 77.06 -7.86 36.85
C VAL A 571 77.85 -8.98 36.12
N PRO A 572 78.07 -8.88 34.79
CA PRO A 572 77.75 -7.75 33.90
C PRO A 572 76.35 -7.79 33.26
N CYS A 573 75.57 -8.86 33.45
CA CYS A 573 74.40 -9.13 32.60
C CYS A 573 73.11 -8.35 32.94
N GLY A 574 73.05 -7.61 34.05
CA GLY A 574 71.91 -6.76 34.42
C GLY A 574 70.66 -7.48 34.95
N HIS A 575 70.66 -8.81 35.05
CA HIS A 575 69.50 -9.55 35.58
C HIS A 575 69.33 -9.35 37.08
N VAL A 576 68.08 -9.26 37.54
CA VAL A 576 67.73 -8.95 38.93
C VAL A 576 67.24 -10.18 39.71
N LEU A 577 67.65 -10.28 40.97
CA LEU A 577 67.27 -11.36 41.89
C LEU A 577 67.05 -10.79 43.30
N CYS A 578 66.50 -11.60 44.22
CA CYS A 578 66.62 -11.30 45.65
C CYS A 578 68.01 -11.72 46.15
N ARG A 579 68.49 -11.07 47.22
CA ARG A 579 69.76 -11.41 47.89
C ARG A 579 69.97 -12.89 48.12
N ARG A 580 68.96 -13.58 48.66
CA ARG A 580 69.04 -15.00 49.02
C ARG A 580 69.29 -15.90 47.81
N CYS A 581 68.62 -15.63 46.69
CA CYS A 581 68.81 -16.40 45.46
C CYS A 581 70.13 -16.03 44.76
N SER A 582 70.55 -14.76 44.83
CA SER A 582 71.85 -14.36 44.26
C SER A 582 73.05 -14.98 44.95
N SER A 583 72.99 -15.19 46.27
CA SER A 583 74.10 -15.76 47.04
C SER A 583 74.29 -17.25 46.79
N ALA A 584 73.27 -17.93 46.24
CA ALA A 584 73.28 -19.37 46.00
C ALA A 584 73.75 -19.74 44.58
N VAL A 585 74.15 -18.77 43.74
CA VAL A 585 74.46 -19.00 42.33
C VAL A 585 75.78 -18.33 41.92
N SER A 586 76.63 -19.07 41.21
CA SER A 586 77.89 -18.55 40.63
C SER A 586 77.75 -18.10 39.17
N ARG A 587 76.65 -18.51 38.51
CA ARG A 587 76.26 -18.12 37.15
C ARG A 587 74.82 -17.63 37.15
N CYS A 588 74.52 -16.61 36.34
CA CYS A 588 73.18 -16.06 36.24
C CYS A 588 72.16 -17.14 35.81
N PRO A 589 71.07 -17.38 36.56
CA PRO A 589 70.08 -18.42 36.21
C PRO A 589 69.32 -18.14 34.91
N PHE A 590 69.26 -16.88 34.45
CA PHE A 590 68.54 -16.49 33.24
C PHE A 590 69.41 -16.57 31.97
N CYS A 591 70.66 -16.07 32.03
CA CYS A 591 71.53 -15.98 30.85
C CYS A 591 72.82 -16.81 30.94
N ARG A 592 73.06 -17.49 32.07
CA ARG A 592 74.21 -18.39 32.32
C ARG A 592 75.60 -17.74 32.26
N LEU A 593 75.68 -16.40 32.18
CA LEU A 593 76.94 -15.65 32.33
C LEU A 593 77.50 -15.79 33.74
N GLN A 594 78.83 -15.80 33.87
CA GLN A 594 79.52 -15.84 35.16
C GLN A 594 79.24 -14.56 35.96
N VAL A 595 78.89 -14.71 37.24
CA VAL A 595 78.65 -13.56 38.14
C VAL A 595 80.01 -12.98 38.55
N SER A 596 80.29 -11.73 38.16
CA SER A 596 81.51 -11.03 38.60
C SER A 596 81.30 -10.23 39.89
N LYS A 597 80.15 -9.58 40.02
CA LYS A 597 79.74 -8.79 41.18
C LYS A 597 78.22 -8.80 41.30
N VAL A 598 77.72 -8.74 42.54
CA VAL A 598 76.32 -8.49 42.85
C VAL A 598 76.20 -7.08 43.41
N MET A 599 75.35 -6.25 42.81
CA MET A 599 75.12 -4.86 43.24
C MET A 599 73.72 -4.73 43.82
N ARG A 600 73.58 -4.02 44.94
CA ARG A 600 72.27 -3.71 45.51
C ARG A 600 71.55 -2.71 44.64
N MET A 601 70.29 -2.99 44.32
CA MET A 601 69.38 -2.03 43.71
C MET A 601 68.39 -1.52 44.76
N PHE A 602 67.96 -0.27 44.62
CA PHE A 602 66.92 0.33 45.44
C PHE A 602 65.74 0.64 44.54
N ARG A 603 64.53 0.41 45.06
CA ARG A 603 63.32 0.78 44.36
C ARG A 603 63.24 2.32 44.26
N PRO A 604 62.91 2.88 43.09
CA PRO A 604 62.64 4.30 42.94
C PRO A 604 61.37 4.73 43.69
#